data_AF-A0A961ICU6-F1
#
_entry.id   AF-A0A961ICU6-F1
#
_cell.length_a   1.000
_cell.length_b   1.000
_cell.length_c   1.000
_cell.angle_alpha   90.00
_cell.angle_beta   90.00
_cell.angle_gamma   90.00
#
_symmetry.space_group_name_H-M   'P 1'
#
loop_
_entity.id
_entity.type
_entity.pdbx_description
1 polymer ?
#
loop_
_entity_poly.entity_id
_entity_poly.type
_entity_poly.pdbx_seq_one_letter_code
_entity_poly.pdbx_strand_id
1 'polypeptide(L)'
;LVRWVSPVAEVTEALSEHHRRILEVPRQIANAHTVFNVCNTLVFIWFTGPLAKLIERLLPAGPREESIQPQFLDPVYLETPDIALQRVRLEEARICAQLNRTLRIAFRMVAHGTEDELRAVARMDDDLDLLYRAVLNYLGQLAERDLTTKQSESLHDLMAVANYLENAGDTIENNVVRIGLHRPETAHTYPGAGLACMQPLLDRVTLSLELLETCLNTNDRNAARKIISAKRSVQKLSFEAHDYAVHTLLNKDTEHVASGEEHQKVFRMITDLVENLKRIHYFIRRAARHLIETDLREKYKKTSHE
;
A
#
# COMPACT_ATOMS: atom_id res chain seq x y z
N LEU A 1 18.10 -33.98 -27.68
CA LEU A 1 18.12 -33.15 -26.45
C LEU A 1 17.95 -33.96 -25.16
N VAL A 2 17.07 -34.97 -25.08
CA VAL A 2 16.88 -35.77 -23.84
C VAL A 2 17.98 -36.83 -23.57
N ARG A 3 18.84 -37.16 -24.55
CA ARG A 3 20.02 -38.02 -24.31
C ARG A 3 21.04 -37.41 -23.32
N TRP A 4 20.97 -36.10 -23.07
CA TRP A 4 21.93 -35.36 -22.24
C TRP A 4 21.48 -35.09 -20.80
N VAL A 5 20.21 -35.34 -20.44
CA VAL A 5 19.64 -34.84 -19.16
C VAL A 5 19.30 -35.97 -18.17
N SER A 6 19.71 -37.22 -18.43
CA SER A 6 19.49 -38.31 -17.46
C SER A 6 20.79 -39.07 -17.19
N PRO A 7 21.26 -39.21 -15.93
CA PRO A 7 22.58 -39.76 -15.59
C PRO A 7 22.73 -41.27 -15.81
N VAL A 8 21.73 -41.94 -16.40
CA VAL A 8 21.65 -43.41 -16.44
C VAL A 8 22.00 -43.95 -17.84
N ALA A 9 22.80 -43.22 -18.61
CA ALA A 9 23.29 -43.73 -19.90
C ALA A 9 24.20 -44.96 -19.71
N GLU A 10 24.92 -45.05 -18.59
CA GLU A 10 25.93 -46.11 -18.36
C GLU A 10 25.38 -47.44 -17.82
N VAL A 11 24.16 -47.52 -17.30
CA VAL A 11 23.65 -48.78 -16.68
C VAL A 11 22.89 -49.67 -17.68
N THR A 12 22.73 -49.23 -18.93
CA THR A 12 21.86 -49.92 -19.90
C THR A 12 22.54 -50.98 -20.78
N GLU A 13 23.84 -51.22 -20.63
CA GLU A 13 24.55 -52.27 -21.39
C GLU A 13 24.52 -53.66 -20.73
N ALA A 14 24.18 -53.77 -19.43
CA ALA A 14 24.26 -55.04 -18.69
C ALA A 14 22.92 -55.64 -18.23
N LEU A 15 21.77 -55.14 -18.70
CA LEU A 15 20.44 -55.61 -18.26
C LEU A 15 19.69 -56.35 -19.37
N SER A 16 19.08 -57.49 -19.01
CA SER A 16 18.27 -58.32 -19.92
C SER A 16 17.18 -57.52 -20.62
N GLU A 17 16.84 -57.87 -21.88
CA GLU A 17 15.86 -57.14 -22.72
C GLU A 17 14.55 -56.80 -21.99
N HIS A 18 14.12 -57.67 -21.07
CA HIS A 18 12.91 -57.50 -20.29
C HIS A 18 12.99 -56.34 -19.29
N HIS A 19 14.14 -56.10 -18.64
CA HIS A 19 14.34 -54.95 -17.75
C HIS A 19 14.45 -53.63 -18.52
N ARG A 20 15.00 -53.68 -19.74
CA ARG A 20 15.08 -52.51 -20.63
C ARG A 20 13.68 -52.01 -21.02
N ARG A 21 12.76 -52.93 -21.36
CA ARG A 21 11.36 -52.58 -21.68
C ARG A 21 10.61 -51.99 -20.48
N ILE A 22 10.85 -52.49 -19.27
CA ILE A 22 10.18 -51.98 -18.05
C ILE A 22 10.56 -50.53 -17.75
N LEU A 23 11.82 -50.12 -17.99
CA LEU A 23 12.28 -48.74 -17.79
C LEU A 23 11.88 -47.80 -18.95
N GLU A 24 11.58 -48.34 -20.13
CA GLU A 24 11.20 -47.55 -21.30
C GLU A 24 9.74 -47.09 -21.28
N VAL A 25 8.83 -47.90 -20.72
CA VAL A 25 7.38 -47.59 -20.68
C VAL A 25 7.08 -46.30 -19.88
N PRO A 26 7.58 -46.09 -18.64
CA PRO A 26 7.38 -44.85 -17.91
C PRO A 26 7.97 -43.63 -18.64
N ARG A 27 9.11 -43.80 -19.31
CA ARG A 27 9.76 -42.74 -20.10
C ARG A 27 8.94 -42.36 -21.33
N GLN A 28 8.36 -43.34 -22.02
CA GLN A 28 7.47 -43.09 -23.16
C GLN A 28 6.21 -42.36 -22.73
N ILE A 29 5.62 -42.74 -21.60
CA ILE A 29 4.45 -42.05 -21.01
C ILE A 29 4.80 -40.60 -20.66
N ALA A 30 5.91 -40.37 -19.95
CA ALA A 30 6.36 -39.02 -19.60
C ALA A 30 6.65 -38.14 -20.84
N ASN A 31 7.27 -38.73 -21.88
CA ASN A 31 7.53 -38.03 -23.13
C ASN A 31 6.24 -37.70 -23.88
N ALA A 32 5.27 -38.62 -23.94
CA ALA A 32 3.98 -38.39 -24.57
C ALA A 32 3.23 -37.24 -23.89
N HIS A 33 3.21 -37.21 -22.56
CA HIS A 33 2.61 -36.10 -21.80
C HIS A 33 3.31 -34.77 -22.05
N THR A 34 4.65 -34.76 -22.09
CA THR A 34 5.42 -33.54 -22.35
C THR A 34 5.14 -33.00 -23.76
N VAL A 35 5.15 -33.87 -24.77
CA VAL A 35 4.86 -33.50 -26.16
C VAL A 35 3.42 -32.99 -26.27
N PHE A 36 2.45 -33.68 -25.67
CA PHE A 36 1.06 -33.26 -25.65
C PHE A 36 0.87 -31.85 -25.06
N ASN A 37 1.51 -31.56 -23.92
CA ASN A 37 1.42 -30.26 -23.27
C ASN A 37 2.11 -29.14 -24.07
N VAL A 38 3.26 -29.43 -24.70
CA VAL A 38 3.96 -28.47 -25.56
C VAL A 38 3.14 -28.18 -26.82
N CYS A 39 2.59 -29.21 -27.46
CA CYS A 39 1.71 -29.03 -28.62
C CYS A 39 0.46 -28.23 -28.26
N ASN A 40 -0.20 -28.53 -27.14
CA ASN A 40 -1.35 -27.76 -26.68
C ASN A 40 -0.99 -26.30 -26.42
N THR A 41 0.14 -26.04 -25.76
CA THR A 41 0.62 -24.67 -25.52
C THR A 41 0.85 -23.91 -26.83
N LEU A 42 1.49 -24.55 -27.82
CA LEU A 42 1.74 -23.96 -29.14
C LEU A 42 0.45 -23.71 -29.94
N VAL A 43 -0.58 -24.52 -29.73
CA VAL A 43 -1.90 -24.29 -30.34
C VAL A 43 -2.61 -23.15 -29.62
N PHE A 44 -2.69 -23.19 -28.29
CA PHE A 44 -3.44 -22.22 -27.48
C PHE A 44 -2.86 -20.81 -27.51
N ILE A 45 -1.56 -20.63 -27.76
CA ILE A 45 -0.95 -19.29 -27.85
C ILE A 45 -1.62 -18.41 -28.90
N TRP A 46 -2.07 -18.98 -30.03
CA TRP A 46 -2.78 -18.27 -31.10
C TRP A 46 -4.22 -17.92 -30.72
N PHE A 47 -4.82 -18.64 -29.77
CA PHE A 47 -6.17 -18.39 -29.27
C PHE A 47 -6.22 -17.42 -28.08
N THR A 48 -5.08 -17.03 -27.52
CA THR A 48 -4.99 -16.07 -26.40
C THR A 48 -5.66 -14.74 -26.74
N GLY A 49 -5.33 -14.15 -27.90
CA GLY A 49 -5.91 -12.88 -28.36
C GLY A 49 -7.42 -12.94 -28.60
N PRO A 50 -7.93 -13.91 -29.38
CA PRO A 50 -9.37 -14.11 -29.55
C PRO A 50 -10.12 -14.36 -28.23
N LEU A 51 -9.54 -15.13 -27.30
CA LEU A 51 -10.14 -15.40 -26.00
C LEU A 51 -10.14 -14.15 -25.12
N ALA A 52 -9.07 -13.35 -25.13
CA ALA A 52 -9.02 -12.06 -24.43
C ALA A 52 -10.12 -11.12 -24.92
N LYS A 53 -10.29 -10.98 -26.25
CA LYS A 53 -11.38 -10.17 -26.84
C LYS A 53 -12.76 -10.71 -26.50
N LEU A 54 -12.92 -12.04 -26.42
CA LEU A 54 -14.18 -12.66 -26.02
C LEU A 54 -14.49 -12.36 -24.55
N ILE A 55 -13.50 -12.44 -23.67
CA ILE A 55 -13.62 -12.08 -22.24
C ILE A 55 -13.95 -10.60 -22.10
N GLU A 56 -13.25 -9.70 -22.80
CA GLU A 56 -13.54 -8.25 -22.80
C GLU A 56 -14.96 -7.93 -23.29
N ARG A 57 -15.51 -8.76 -24.18
CA ARG A 57 -16.87 -8.58 -24.71
C ARG A 57 -17.95 -9.16 -23.80
N LEU A 58 -17.67 -10.27 -23.12
CA LEU A 58 -18.57 -10.90 -22.14
C LEU A 58 -18.55 -10.18 -20.79
N LEU A 59 -17.41 -9.60 -20.45
CA LEU A 59 -17.14 -8.81 -19.26
C LEU A 59 -16.66 -7.43 -19.69
N PRO A 60 -17.55 -6.59 -20.27
CA PRO A 60 -17.19 -5.21 -20.58
C PRO A 60 -16.71 -4.56 -19.29
N ALA A 61 -15.50 -4.01 -19.31
CA ALA A 61 -15.01 -3.20 -18.21
C ALA A 61 -16.10 -2.16 -17.92
N GLY A 62 -16.60 -2.14 -16.66
CA GLY A 62 -17.52 -1.09 -16.23
C GLY A 62 -16.92 0.28 -16.53
N PRO A 63 -17.73 1.36 -16.57
CA PRO A 63 -17.18 2.70 -16.71
C PRO A 63 -16.05 2.84 -15.69
N ARG A 64 -14.81 2.97 -16.16
CA ARG A 64 -13.73 3.47 -15.32
C ARG A 64 -14.22 4.85 -14.93
N GLU A 65 -14.69 5.00 -13.69
CA GLU A 65 -14.73 6.31 -13.04
C GLU A 65 -13.37 6.97 -13.33
N GLU A 66 -13.38 8.26 -13.66
CA GLU A 66 -12.20 9.02 -14.06
C GLU A 66 -11.02 8.75 -13.11
N SER A 67 -10.17 7.78 -13.47
CA SER A 67 -9.09 7.33 -12.62
C SER A 67 -8.17 8.50 -12.36
N ILE A 68 -7.66 8.66 -11.14
CA ILE A 68 -6.77 9.76 -10.80
C ILE A 68 -5.52 9.69 -11.68
N GLN A 69 -5.43 10.55 -12.69
CA GLN A 69 -4.25 10.65 -13.55
C GLN A 69 -3.17 11.55 -12.92
N PRO A 70 -1.88 11.28 -13.19
CA PRO A 70 -0.81 12.22 -12.89
C PRO A 70 -1.09 13.58 -13.53
N GLN A 71 -0.97 14.66 -12.76
CA GLN A 71 -1.21 16.02 -13.25
C GLN A 71 0.08 16.80 -13.48
N PHE A 72 1.13 16.48 -12.74
CA PHE A 72 2.37 17.23 -12.75
C PHE A 72 3.53 16.49 -13.44
N LEU A 73 3.39 15.18 -13.67
CA LEU A 73 4.44 14.30 -14.20
C LEU A 73 4.49 14.30 -15.74
N ASP A 74 4.76 15.46 -16.33
CA ASP A 74 5.00 15.57 -17.78
C ASP A 74 6.44 15.16 -18.14
N PRO A 75 6.65 14.17 -19.03
CA PRO A 75 7.98 13.75 -19.48
C PRO A 75 8.85 14.89 -20.02
N VAL A 76 8.28 16.00 -20.51
CA VAL A 76 9.03 17.17 -20.99
C VAL A 76 9.98 17.73 -19.93
N TYR A 77 9.63 17.61 -18.65
CA TYR A 77 10.43 18.14 -17.56
C TYR A 77 11.62 17.23 -17.18
N LEU A 78 11.71 16.00 -17.70
CA LEU A 78 12.85 15.10 -17.42
C LEU A 78 14.19 15.67 -17.87
N GLU A 79 14.18 16.54 -18.88
CA GLU A 79 15.37 17.28 -19.36
C GLU A 79 15.77 18.43 -18.42
N THR A 80 14.97 18.74 -17.39
CA THR A 80 15.24 19.79 -16.41
C THR A 80 15.04 19.28 -14.99
N PRO A 81 16.04 18.57 -14.41
CA PRO A 81 15.87 17.82 -13.16
C PRO A 81 15.33 18.61 -11.96
N ASP A 82 15.71 19.88 -11.81
CA ASP A 82 15.19 20.71 -10.70
C ASP A 82 13.69 20.94 -10.81
N ILE A 83 13.17 21.14 -12.02
CA ILE A 83 11.74 21.28 -12.28
C ILE A 83 11.06 19.92 -12.10
N ALA A 84 11.64 18.85 -12.64
CA ALA A 84 11.12 17.49 -12.49
C ALA A 84 10.92 17.09 -11.02
N LEU A 85 11.90 17.36 -10.16
CA LEU A 85 11.81 17.09 -8.72
C LEU A 85 10.70 17.90 -8.04
N GLN A 86 10.51 19.17 -8.43
CA GLN A 86 9.40 19.98 -7.92
C GLN A 86 8.04 19.45 -8.38
N ARG A 87 7.94 18.97 -9.62
CA ARG A 87 6.72 18.35 -10.15
C ARG A 87 6.35 17.08 -9.38
N VAL A 88 7.33 16.23 -9.07
CA VAL A 88 7.11 15.04 -8.23
C VAL A 88 6.56 15.43 -6.87
N ARG A 89 7.11 16.46 -6.22
CA ARG A 89 6.60 16.93 -4.92
C ARG A 89 5.14 17.35 -4.93
N LEU A 90 4.71 18.04 -5.99
CA LEU A 90 3.31 18.43 -6.15
C LEU A 90 2.42 17.20 -6.36
N GLU A 91 2.91 16.18 -7.06
CA GLU A 91 2.19 14.91 -7.22
C GLU A 91 2.10 14.14 -5.89
N GLU A 92 3.17 14.08 -5.11
CA GLU A 92 3.14 13.50 -3.75
C GLU A 92 2.20 14.26 -2.82
N ALA A 93 2.06 15.58 -2.97
CA ALA A 93 1.07 16.36 -2.23
C ALA A 93 -0.36 15.90 -2.57
N ARG A 94 -0.65 15.61 -3.85
CA ARG A 94 -1.94 15.05 -4.27
C ARG A 94 -2.18 13.66 -3.68
N ILE A 95 -1.18 12.78 -3.69
CA ILE A 95 -1.22 11.47 -3.02
C ILE A 95 -1.56 11.66 -1.53
N CYS A 96 -0.90 12.59 -0.85
CA CYS A 96 -1.13 12.88 0.56
C CYS A 96 -2.55 13.39 0.85
N ALA A 97 -3.08 14.28 0.01
CA ALA A 97 -4.45 14.78 0.10
C ALA A 97 -5.49 13.65 -0.08
N GLN A 98 -5.25 12.77 -1.06
CA GLN A 98 -6.11 11.61 -1.32
C GLN A 98 -6.06 10.63 -0.16
N LEU A 99 -4.88 10.29 0.36
CA LEU A 99 -4.71 9.46 1.55
C LEU A 99 -5.50 9.98 2.76
N ASN A 100 -5.47 11.29 2.97
CA ASN A 100 -6.21 11.93 4.05
C ASN A 100 -7.72 11.78 3.87
N ARG A 101 -8.22 12.01 2.65
CA ARG A 101 -9.62 11.79 2.30
C ARG A 101 -10.02 10.33 2.52
N THR A 102 -9.23 9.37 2.02
CA THR A 102 -9.48 7.94 2.16
C THR A 102 -9.49 7.52 3.63
N LEU A 103 -8.53 7.96 4.44
CA LEU A 103 -8.51 7.67 5.88
C LEU A 103 -9.78 8.16 6.60
N ARG A 104 -10.22 9.39 6.31
CA ARG A 104 -11.43 9.98 6.89
C ARG A 104 -12.70 9.23 6.47
N ILE A 105 -12.78 8.80 5.21
CA ILE A 105 -13.91 8.00 4.73
C ILE A 105 -13.85 6.60 5.36
N ALA A 106 -12.71 5.92 5.32
CA ALA A 106 -12.51 4.60 5.91
C ALA A 106 -12.97 4.56 7.38
N PHE A 107 -12.54 5.50 8.20
CA PHE A 107 -12.96 5.56 9.61
C PHE A 107 -14.47 5.78 9.78
N ARG A 108 -15.09 6.64 8.96
CA ARG A 108 -16.56 6.81 8.98
C ARG A 108 -17.29 5.55 8.53
N MET A 109 -16.75 4.84 7.54
CA MET A 109 -17.36 3.61 7.02
C MET A 109 -17.16 2.44 7.98
N VAL A 110 -16.04 2.37 8.70
CA VAL A 110 -15.86 1.42 9.80
C VAL A 110 -16.95 1.61 10.86
N ALA A 111 -17.32 2.87 11.15
CA ALA A 111 -18.35 3.20 12.13
C ALA A 111 -19.77 2.85 11.70
N HIS A 112 -20.14 3.22 10.46
CA HIS A 112 -21.55 3.23 10.03
C HIS A 112 -21.79 2.74 8.60
N GLY A 113 -20.72 2.51 7.83
CA GLY A 113 -20.83 2.22 6.40
C GLY A 113 -21.12 0.75 6.15
N THR A 114 -21.96 0.47 5.17
CA THR A 114 -22.25 -0.87 4.66
C THR A 114 -21.00 -1.58 4.13
N GLU A 115 -21.09 -2.90 3.92
CA GLU A 115 -20.00 -3.66 3.30
C GLU A 115 -19.66 -3.14 1.90
N ASP A 116 -20.68 -2.76 1.12
CA ASP A 116 -20.50 -2.19 -0.22
C ASP A 116 -19.79 -0.84 -0.18
N GLU A 117 -20.09 0.01 0.81
CA GLU A 117 -19.38 1.28 1.02
C GLU A 117 -17.93 1.06 1.46
N LEU A 118 -17.65 0.08 2.33
CA LEU A 118 -16.28 -0.30 2.69
C LEU A 118 -15.49 -0.83 1.49
N ARG A 119 -16.12 -1.66 0.64
CA ARG A 119 -15.53 -2.12 -0.62
C ARG A 119 -15.32 -0.97 -1.61
N ALA A 120 -16.18 0.05 -1.59
CA ALA A 120 -15.97 1.26 -2.37
C ALA A 120 -14.74 2.05 -1.89
N VAL A 121 -14.49 2.11 -0.57
CA VAL A 121 -13.25 2.70 -0.03
C VAL A 121 -12.02 1.93 -0.50
N ALA A 122 -12.06 0.59 -0.52
CA ALA A 122 -10.96 -0.19 -1.07
C ALA A 122 -10.69 0.14 -2.55
N ARG A 123 -11.73 0.34 -3.36
CA ARG A 123 -11.56 0.78 -4.77
C ARG A 123 -10.95 2.17 -4.93
N MET A 124 -11.05 3.05 -3.93
CA MET A 124 -10.37 4.35 -3.97
C MET A 124 -8.83 4.22 -3.90
N ASP A 125 -8.34 3.07 -3.45
CA ASP A 125 -6.91 2.78 -3.36
C ASP A 125 -6.32 2.42 -4.73
N ASP A 126 -7.09 1.78 -5.63
CA ASP A 126 -6.67 1.49 -7.02
C ASP A 126 -6.16 2.74 -7.76
N ASP A 127 -6.81 3.88 -7.50
CA ASP A 127 -6.42 5.19 -8.04
C ASP A 127 -5.14 5.75 -7.41
N LEU A 128 -4.95 5.52 -6.11
CA LEU A 128 -3.77 5.94 -5.38
C LEU A 128 -2.55 5.14 -5.83
N ASP A 129 -2.72 3.84 -6.00
CA ASP A 129 -1.77 2.87 -6.56
C ASP A 129 -1.27 3.31 -7.94
N LEU A 130 -2.18 3.73 -8.80
CA LEU A 130 -1.84 4.21 -10.14
C LEU A 130 -0.98 5.47 -10.07
N LEU A 131 -1.32 6.39 -9.18
CA LEU A 131 -0.57 7.63 -9.00
C LEU A 131 0.82 7.39 -8.40
N TYR A 132 0.91 6.49 -7.41
CA TYR A 132 2.18 6.09 -6.80
C TYR A 132 3.12 5.43 -7.82
N ARG A 133 2.61 4.48 -8.62
CA ARG A 133 3.38 3.86 -9.70
C ARG A 133 3.87 4.88 -10.71
N ALA A 134 3.05 5.88 -11.05
CA ALA A 134 3.46 6.95 -11.94
C ALA A 134 4.62 7.79 -11.35
N VAL A 135 4.57 8.12 -10.06
CA VAL A 135 5.66 8.81 -9.35
C VAL A 135 6.94 7.99 -9.37
N LEU A 136 6.89 6.70 -9.04
CA LEU A 136 8.07 5.83 -9.04
C LEU A 136 8.67 5.68 -10.44
N ASN A 137 7.84 5.47 -11.46
CA ASN A 137 8.28 5.37 -12.84
C ASN A 137 8.94 6.67 -13.32
N TYR A 138 8.38 7.82 -12.94
CA TYR A 138 8.94 9.12 -13.30
C TYR A 138 10.27 9.39 -12.60
N LEU A 139 10.38 9.08 -11.29
CA LEU A 139 11.64 9.15 -10.54
C LEU A 139 12.69 8.18 -11.08
N GLY A 140 12.29 6.99 -11.53
CA GLY A 140 13.18 6.03 -12.19
C GLY A 140 13.76 6.57 -13.49
N GLN A 141 12.92 7.13 -14.36
CA GLN A 141 13.36 7.80 -15.59
C GLN A 141 14.26 9.01 -15.32
N LEU A 142 13.99 9.76 -14.24
CA LEU A 142 14.81 10.89 -13.84
C LEU A 142 16.19 10.45 -13.31
N ALA A 143 16.26 9.30 -12.65
CA ALA A 143 17.51 8.74 -12.13
C ALA A 143 18.49 8.31 -13.25
N GLU A 144 18.01 8.08 -14.47
CA GLU A 144 18.83 7.78 -15.65
C GLU A 144 19.47 9.03 -16.28
N ARG A 145 19.13 10.23 -15.79
CA ARG A 145 19.65 11.51 -16.30
C ARG A 145 20.92 11.93 -15.55
N ASP A 146 21.64 12.88 -16.13
CA ASP A 146 22.79 13.51 -15.48
C ASP A 146 22.32 14.39 -14.32
N LEU A 147 22.40 13.86 -13.11
CA LEU A 147 22.03 14.55 -11.88
C LEU A 147 23.27 15.06 -11.15
N THR A 148 23.19 16.30 -10.66
CA THR A 148 24.12 16.78 -9.64
C THR A 148 23.94 15.98 -8.35
N THR A 149 24.95 15.97 -7.48
CA THR A 149 24.85 15.32 -6.16
C THR A 149 23.62 15.79 -5.38
N LYS A 150 23.29 17.09 -5.47
CA LYS A 150 22.11 17.67 -4.78
C LYS A 150 20.79 17.14 -5.34
N GLN A 151 20.69 17.02 -6.66
CA GLN A 151 19.50 16.48 -7.32
C GLN A 151 19.34 14.99 -7.03
N SER A 152 20.43 14.22 -7.01
CA SER A 152 20.42 12.82 -6.60
C SER A 152 19.98 12.65 -5.14
N GLU A 153 20.49 13.47 -4.21
CA GLU A 153 20.01 13.49 -2.82
C GLU A 153 18.51 13.79 -2.74
N SER A 154 18.03 14.79 -3.48
CA SER A 154 16.60 15.16 -3.50
C SER A 154 15.73 14.05 -4.09
N LEU A 155 16.19 13.40 -5.17
CA LEU A 155 15.53 12.26 -5.79
C LEU A 155 15.37 11.11 -4.78
N HIS A 156 16.42 10.80 -4.03
CA HIS A 156 16.37 9.77 -2.98
C HIS A 156 15.39 10.13 -1.85
N ASP A 157 15.35 11.39 -1.43
CA ASP A 157 14.41 11.84 -0.40
C ASP A 157 12.96 11.74 -0.89
N LEU A 158 12.66 12.08 -2.15
CA LEU A 158 11.33 11.91 -2.73
C LEU A 158 10.96 10.43 -2.89
N MET A 159 11.87 9.58 -3.36
CA MET A 159 11.64 8.13 -3.38
C MET A 159 11.27 7.59 -1.98
N ALA A 160 11.95 8.08 -0.93
CA ALA A 160 11.65 7.70 0.45
C ALA A 160 10.27 8.22 0.90
N VAL A 161 9.90 9.46 0.54
CA VAL A 161 8.57 10.04 0.82
C VAL A 161 7.48 9.23 0.14
N ALA A 162 7.57 8.98 -1.17
CA ALA A 162 6.63 8.15 -1.92
C ALA A 162 6.42 6.79 -1.24
N ASN A 163 7.50 6.09 -0.89
CA ASN A 163 7.41 4.80 -0.20
C ASN A 163 6.70 4.90 1.17
N TYR A 164 6.92 5.97 1.94
CA TYR A 164 6.21 6.15 3.21
C TYR A 164 4.73 6.52 3.03
N LEU A 165 4.38 7.26 1.97
CA LEU A 165 2.98 7.52 1.63
C LEU A 165 2.26 6.22 1.23
N GLU A 166 2.91 5.38 0.43
CA GLU A 166 2.39 4.06 0.05
C GLU A 166 2.12 3.18 1.27
N ASN A 167 3.12 3.03 2.14
CA ASN A 167 2.95 2.25 3.36
C ASN A 167 1.83 2.77 4.28
N ALA A 168 1.53 4.07 4.23
CA ALA A 168 0.38 4.65 4.92
C ALA A 168 -0.95 4.29 4.23
N GLY A 169 -1.00 4.32 2.90
CA GLY A 169 -2.10 3.82 2.07
C GLY A 169 -2.41 2.37 2.33
N ASP A 170 -1.40 1.50 2.21
CA ASP A 170 -1.49 0.08 2.53
C ASP A 170 -2.08 -0.19 3.92
N THR A 171 -1.70 0.63 4.91
CA THR A 171 -2.23 0.47 6.26
C THR A 171 -3.72 0.82 6.33
N ILE A 172 -4.17 1.80 5.56
CA ILE A 172 -5.59 2.17 5.49
C ILE A 172 -6.37 1.06 4.77
N GLU A 173 -5.92 0.68 3.58
CA GLU A 173 -6.60 -0.31 2.74
C GLU A 173 -6.60 -1.70 3.40
N ASN A 174 -5.42 -2.25 3.69
CA ASN A 174 -5.31 -3.63 4.15
C ASN A 174 -5.72 -3.84 5.60
N ASN A 175 -5.63 -2.81 6.45
CA ASN A 175 -5.94 -2.98 7.87
C ASN A 175 -7.21 -2.24 8.29
N VAL A 176 -7.35 -0.94 8.01
CA VAL A 176 -8.52 -0.18 8.50
C VAL A 176 -9.81 -0.64 7.80
N VAL A 177 -9.81 -0.77 6.46
CA VAL A 177 -10.98 -1.26 5.73
C VAL A 177 -11.30 -2.70 6.11
N ARG A 178 -10.27 -3.57 6.25
CA ARG A 178 -10.45 -4.97 6.67
C ARG A 178 -11.08 -5.09 8.06
N ILE A 179 -10.70 -4.22 9.00
CA ILE A 179 -11.34 -4.15 10.33
C ILE A 179 -12.82 -3.80 10.18
N GLY A 180 -13.16 -2.85 9.30
CA GLY A 180 -14.55 -2.51 8.99
C GLY A 180 -15.33 -3.68 8.41
N LEU A 181 -14.75 -4.44 7.47
CA LEU A 181 -15.41 -5.58 6.82
C LEU A 181 -15.67 -6.76 7.78
N HIS A 182 -14.82 -6.92 8.81
CA HIS A 182 -14.92 -8.01 9.79
C HIS A 182 -15.43 -7.54 11.16
N ARG A 183 -16.02 -6.33 11.22
CA ARG A 183 -16.52 -5.78 12.48
C ARG A 183 -17.71 -6.62 12.99
N PRO A 184 -17.86 -6.80 14.31
CA PRO A 184 -19.01 -7.52 14.85
C PRO A 184 -20.32 -6.80 14.53
N GLU A 185 -21.43 -7.51 14.36
CA GLU A 185 -22.74 -6.89 14.10
C GLU A 185 -23.14 -5.91 15.23
N THR A 186 -22.77 -6.23 16.48
CA THR A 186 -22.95 -5.39 17.67
C THR A 186 -22.12 -4.11 17.64
N ALA A 187 -21.12 -4.00 16.75
CA ALA A 187 -20.40 -2.75 16.52
C ALA A 187 -21.34 -1.62 16.09
N HIS A 188 -22.53 -1.92 15.53
CA HIS A 188 -23.57 -0.94 15.19
C HIS A 188 -24.40 -0.50 16.41
N THR A 189 -24.33 -1.23 17.52
CA THR A 189 -24.94 -0.88 18.81
C THR A 189 -23.96 -0.14 19.75
N TYR A 190 -22.66 -0.44 19.65
CA TYR A 190 -21.56 0.28 20.33
C TYR A 190 -20.86 1.44 19.56
N PRO A 191 -21.27 1.90 18.35
CA PRO A 191 -20.44 2.73 17.47
C PRO A 191 -20.37 4.18 17.93
N GLY A 192 -21.30 4.63 18.78
CA GLY A 192 -21.32 6.02 19.24
C GLY A 192 -20.21 6.35 20.23
N ALA A 193 -19.78 5.40 21.07
CA ALA A 193 -18.89 5.69 22.18
C ALA A 193 -17.45 5.17 21.95
N GLY A 194 -17.30 4.01 21.29
CA GLY A 194 -15.99 3.43 20.95
C GLY A 194 -15.23 4.14 19.82
N LEU A 195 -15.92 4.67 18.80
CA LEU A 195 -15.25 5.48 17.76
C LEU A 195 -15.06 6.93 18.18
N ALA A 196 -15.97 7.48 18.99
CA ALA A 196 -15.82 8.81 19.55
C ALA A 196 -14.55 8.92 20.43
N CYS A 197 -14.16 7.86 21.15
CA CYS A 197 -12.93 7.88 21.94
C CYS A 197 -11.66 7.95 21.07
N MET A 198 -11.71 7.46 19.83
CA MET A 198 -10.61 7.50 18.88
C MET A 198 -10.60 8.78 18.04
N GLN A 199 -11.70 9.54 17.99
CA GLN A 199 -11.82 10.75 17.18
C GLN A 199 -10.66 11.74 17.42
N PRO A 200 -10.24 12.05 18.66
CA PRO A 200 -9.11 12.93 18.90
C PRO A 200 -7.79 12.42 18.31
N LEU A 201 -7.57 11.11 18.34
CA LEU A 201 -6.40 10.48 17.72
C LEU A 201 -6.47 10.57 16.20
N LEU A 202 -7.61 10.23 15.61
CA LEU A 202 -7.86 10.35 14.17
C LEU A 202 -7.60 11.78 13.69
N ASP A 203 -8.18 12.78 14.36
CA ASP A 203 -8.01 14.20 14.03
C ASP A 203 -6.52 14.61 14.06
N ARG A 204 -5.76 14.09 15.02
CA ARG A 204 -4.32 14.37 15.11
C ARG A 204 -3.52 13.74 13.96
N VAL A 205 -3.90 12.54 13.53
CA VAL A 205 -3.28 11.85 12.39
C VAL A 205 -3.64 12.53 11.07
N THR A 206 -4.92 12.87 10.85
CA THR A 206 -5.37 13.58 9.64
C THR A 206 -4.76 14.97 9.55
N LEU A 207 -4.63 15.70 10.67
CA LEU A 207 -3.90 16.97 10.71
C LEU A 207 -2.42 16.79 10.33
N SER A 208 -1.81 15.64 10.67
CA SER A 208 -0.43 15.36 10.27
C SER A 208 -0.31 15.14 8.75
N LEU A 209 -1.32 14.57 8.09
CA LEU A 209 -1.39 14.49 6.63
C LEU A 209 -1.57 15.88 6.00
N GLU A 210 -2.47 16.71 6.51
CA GLU A 210 -2.67 18.09 6.02
C GLU A 210 -1.38 18.92 6.11
N LEU A 211 -0.66 18.77 7.21
CA LEU A 211 0.64 19.42 7.38
C LEU A 211 1.68 18.85 6.40
N LEU A 212 1.67 17.55 6.10
CA LEU A 212 2.61 16.94 5.16
C LEU A 212 2.33 17.41 3.73
N GLU A 213 1.07 17.45 3.33
CA GLU A 213 0.61 18.05 2.08
C GLU A 213 1.11 19.51 1.98
N THR A 214 0.96 20.29 3.05
CA THR A 214 1.47 21.67 3.11
C THR A 214 2.98 21.73 2.91
N CYS A 215 3.75 20.82 3.53
CA CYS A 215 5.20 20.73 3.35
C CYS A 215 5.59 20.45 1.90
N LEU A 216 4.88 19.52 1.26
CA LEU A 216 5.14 19.12 -0.11
C LEU A 216 4.84 20.26 -1.09
N ASN A 217 3.72 20.96 -0.90
CA ASN A 217 3.30 22.10 -1.72
C ASN A 217 4.16 23.36 -1.55
N THR A 218 4.58 23.68 -0.32
CA THR A 218 5.11 25.02 0.01
C THR A 218 6.53 25.03 0.58
N ASN A 219 7.18 23.87 0.76
CA ASN A 219 8.43 23.76 1.50
C ASN A 219 8.35 24.25 2.97
N ASP A 220 7.16 24.28 3.58
CA ASP A 220 7.01 24.73 4.97
C ASP A 220 7.64 23.75 5.98
N ARG A 221 8.82 24.11 6.47
CA ARG A 221 9.56 23.33 7.48
C ARG A 221 8.92 23.38 8.87
N ASN A 222 8.15 24.42 9.18
CA ASN A 222 7.47 24.50 10.46
C ASN A 222 6.34 23.47 10.51
N ALA A 223 5.63 23.25 9.41
CA ALA A 223 4.67 22.16 9.28
C ALA A 223 5.35 20.80 9.52
N ALA A 224 6.51 20.53 8.90
CA ALA A 224 7.25 19.28 9.09
C ALA A 224 7.69 19.07 10.56
N ARG A 225 8.17 20.13 11.23
CA ARG A 225 8.51 20.08 12.66
C ARG A 225 7.30 19.80 13.56
N LYS A 226 6.13 20.38 13.24
CA LYS A 226 4.87 20.13 13.95
C LYS A 226 4.42 18.67 13.84
N ILE A 227 4.65 18.03 12.69
CA ILE A 227 4.41 16.58 12.49
C ILE A 227 5.37 15.78 13.38
N ILE A 228 6.66 16.10 13.38
CA ILE A 228 7.66 15.36 14.16
C ILE A 228 7.40 15.45 15.67
N SER A 229 7.03 16.62 16.17
CA SER A 229 6.70 16.82 17.58
C SER A 229 5.35 16.22 17.98
N ALA A 230 4.47 15.95 17.02
CA ALA A 230 3.16 15.31 17.25
C ALA A 230 3.24 13.92 17.86
N LYS A 231 4.39 13.24 17.79
CA LYS A 231 4.60 11.90 18.38
C LYS A 231 4.11 11.82 19.83
N ARG A 232 4.39 12.84 20.65
CA ARG A 232 3.98 12.85 22.06
C ARG A 232 2.46 12.94 22.20
N SER A 233 1.82 13.83 21.44
CA SER A 233 0.36 13.94 21.45
C SER A 233 -0.32 12.66 20.96
N VAL A 234 0.18 12.05 19.89
CA VAL A 234 -0.34 10.78 19.35
C VAL A 234 -0.21 9.66 20.37
N GLN A 235 0.92 9.57 21.07
CA GLN A 235 1.09 8.59 22.14
C GLN A 235 0.10 8.79 23.30
N LYS A 236 -0.15 10.04 23.71
CA LYS A 236 -1.12 10.37 24.76
C LYS A 236 -2.55 9.98 24.35
N LEU A 237 -2.99 10.41 23.16
CA LEU A 237 -4.33 10.14 22.65
C LEU A 237 -4.56 8.64 22.40
N SER A 238 -3.52 7.92 21.98
CA SER A 238 -3.56 6.46 21.88
C SER A 238 -3.76 5.78 23.24
N PHE A 239 -3.13 6.29 24.30
CA PHE A 239 -3.31 5.77 25.65
C PHE A 239 -4.74 6.01 26.15
N GLU A 240 -5.27 7.23 25.94
CA GLU A 240 -6.66 7.58 26.31
C GLU A 240 -7.69 6.68 25.59
N ALA A 241 -7.51 6.42 24.30
CA ALA A 241 -8.38 5.52 23.56
C ALA A 241 -8.28 4.05 24.04
N HIS A 242 -7.07 3.60 24.41
CA HIS A 242 -6.88 2.27 25.01
C HIS A 242 -7.54 2.14 26.38
N ASP A 243 -7.39 3.16 27.22
CA ASP A 243 -7.98 3.19 28.56
C ASP A 243 -9.52 3.09 28.48
N TYR A 244 -10.12 3.83 27.55
CA TYR A 244 -11.53 3.69 27.22
C TYR A 244 -11.91 2.26 26.78
N ALA A 245 -11.11 1.64 25.92
CA ALA A 245 -11.35 0.27 25.46
C ALA A 245 -11.30 -0.74 26.63
N VAL A 246 -10.34 -0.58 27.54
CA VAL A 246 -10.21 -1.40 28.75
C VAL A 246 -11.43 -1.21 29.66
N HIS A 247 -11.85 0.03 29.91
CA HIS A 247 -13.05 0.30 30.71
C HIS A 247 -14.31 -0.33 30.10
N THR A 248 -14.44 -0.30 28.77
CA THR A 248 -15.54 -0.94 28.06
C THR A 248 -15.51 -2.46 28.20
N LEU A 249 -14.33 -3.07 28.21
CA LEU A 249 -14.16 -4.51 28.41
C LEU A 249 -14.49 -4.96 29.85
N LEU A 250 -14.17 -4.13 30.85
CA LEU A 250 -14.34 -4.46 32.26
C LEU A 250 -15.76 -4.17 32.79
N ASN A 251 -16.46 -3.19 32.21
CA ASN A 251 -17.80 -2.79 32.65
C ASN A 251 -18.88 -3.73 32.09
N LYS A 252 -19.28 -4.72 32.89
CA LYS A 252 -20.37 -5.67 32.59
C LYS A 252 -21.79 -5.12 32.80
N ASP A 253 -21.91 -3.91 33.36
CA ASP A 253 -23.16 -3.37 33.90
C ASP A 253 -23.97 -2.48 32.93
N THR A 254 -23.76 -2.59 31.62
CA THR A 254 -24.74 -2.00 30.69
C THR A 254 -25.90 -2.96 30.55
N GLU A 255 -27.11 -2.50 30.90
CA GLU A 255 -28.41 -3.21 30.80
C GLU A 255 -28.75 -3.71 29.36
N HIS A 256 -27.82 -3.61 28.41
CA HIS A 256 -27.95 -4.05 27.04
C HIS A 256 -27.05 -5.26 26.80
N VAL A 257 -27.70 -6.42 26.90
CA VAL A 257 -27.35 -7.76 26.42
C VAL A 257 -26.25 -7.80 25.34
N ALA A 258 -24.99 -7.72 25.73
CA ALA A 258 -23.85 -8.14 24.93
C ALA A 258 -23.09 -9.19 25.74
N SER A 259 -22.86 -10.37 25.16
CA SER A 259 -22.10 -11.43 25.83
C SER A 259 -20.67 -10.94 26.07
N GLY A 260 -19.97 -11.52 27.06
CA GLY A 260 -18.55 -11.19 27.28
C GLY A 260 -17.65 -11.42 26.06
N GLU A 261 -18.09 -12.21 25.09
CA GLU A 261 -17.42 -12.39 23.80
C GLU A 261 -17.51 -11.13 22.90
N GLU A 262 -18.63 -10.42 22.94
CA GLU A 262 -18.86 -9.21 22.14
C GLU A 262 -18.03 -8.02 22.66
N HIS A 263 -17.93 -7.84 23.98
CA HIS A 263 -17.03 -6.83 24.57
C HIS A 263 -15.57 -7.08 24.18
N GLN A 264 -15.15 -8.35 24.09
CA GLN A 264 -13.80 -8.69 23.61
C GLN A 264 -13.59 -8.37 22.13
N LYS A 265 -14.60 -8.57 21.27
CA LYS A 265 -14.53 -8.21 19.84
C LYS A 265 -14.39 -6.70 19.68
N VAL A 266 -15.18 -5.90 20.41
CA VAL A 266 -15.11 -4.43 20.38
C VAL A 266 -13.76 -3.93 20.91
N PHE A 267 -13.27 -4.49 22.02
CA PHE A 267 -11.95 -4.18 22.56
C PHE A 267 -10.83 -4.40 21.53
N ARG A 268 -10.80 -5.58 20.90
CA ARG A 268 -9.82 -5.90 19.85
C ARG A 268 -9.90 -4.92 18.69
N MET A 269 -11.11 -4.63 18.20
CA MET A 269 -11.34 -3.68 17.12
C MET A 269 -10.76 -2.28 17.44
N ILE A 270 -11.03 -1.75 18.63
CA ILE A 270 -10.51 -0.43 19.04
C ILE A 270 -8.98 -0.46 19.15
N THR A 271 -8.42 -1.47 19.81
CA THR A 271 -6.96 -1.63 19.93
C THR A 271 -6.28 -1.70 18.57
N ASP A 272 -6.83 -2.48 17.64
CA ASP A 272 -6.29 -2.62 16.28
C ASP A 272 -6.37 -1.30 15.52
N LEU A 273 -7.48 -0.57 15.61
CA LEU A 273 -7.62 0.74 14.96
C LEU A 273 -6.64 1.77 15.53
N VAL A 274 -6.43 1.79 16.84
CA VAL A 274 -5.45 2.68 17.49
C VAL A 274 -4.02 2.36 17.04
N GLU A 275 -3.66 1.09 16.94
CA GLU A 275 -2.32 0.69 16.46
C GLU A 275 -2.11 1.07 14.99
N ASN A 276 -3.14 0.90 14.15
CA ASN A 276 -3.08 1.32 12.74
C ASN A 276 -2.95 2.84 12.60
N LEU A 277 -3.66 3.65 13.40
CA LEU A 277 -3.49 5.10 13.41
C LEU A 277 -2.07 5.51 13.84
N LYS A 278 -1.48 4.84 14.83
CA LYS A 278 -0.08 5.07 15.22
C LYS A 278 0.89 4.72 14.09
N ARG A 279 0.65 3.60 13.39
CA ARG A 279 1.47 3.15 12.26
C ARG A 279 1.40 4.14 11.08
N ILE A 280 0.21 4.62 10.74
CA ILE A 280 0.03 5.68 9.73
C ILE A 280 0.79 6.94 10.15
N HIS A 281 0.64 7.40 11.40
CA HIS A 281 1.40 8.54 11.90
C HIS A 281 2.91 8.33 11.86
N TYR A 282 3.39 7.12 12.14
CA TYR A 282 4.80 6.78 12.02
C TYR A 282 5.32 7.03 10.60
N PHE A 283 4.60 6.58 9.57
CA PHE A 283 4.99 6.78 8.17
C PHE A 283 4.96 8.26 7.76
N ILE A 284 3.89 8.98 8.10
CA ILE A 284 3.79 10.43 7.87
C ILE A 284 4.98 11.17 8.50
N ARG A 285 5.34 10.80 9.73
CA ARG A 285 6.47 11.39 10.45
C ARG A 285 7.82 11.03 9.82
N ARG A 286 7.96 9.85 9.22
CA ARG A 286 9.18 9.45 8.51
C ARG A 286 9.31 10.21 7.20
N ALA A 287 8.22 10.33 6.41
CA ALA A 287 8.18 11.19 5.23
C ALA A 287 8.58 12.64 5.55
N ALA A 288 7.97 13.23 6.59
CA ALA A 288 8.28 14.60 7.01
C ALA A 288 9.75 14.82 7.43
N ARG A 289 10.48 13.78 7.86
CA ARG A 289 11.91 13.90 8.20
C ARG A 289 12.77 14.07 6.96
N HIS A 290 12.48 13.32 5.89
CA HIS A 290 13.20 13.45 4.62
C HIS A 290 13.10 14.87 4.07
N LEU A 291 11.92 15.50 4.18
CA LEU A 291 11.71 16.89 3.76
C LEU A 291 12.49 17.95 4.56
N ILE A 292 13.05 17.60 5.73
CA ILE A 292 13.90 18.51 6.53
C ILE A 292 15.39 18.18 6.34
N GLU A 293 15.74 16.89 6.21
CA GLU A 293 17.12 16.42 6.12
C GLU A 293 17.82 16.86 4.83
N THR A 294 17.11 16.94 3.70
CA THR A 294 17.61 17.49 2.42
C THR A 294 18.25 18.87 2.61
N ASP A 295 17.69 19.67 3.52
CA ASP A 295 18.03 21.07 3.72
C ASP A 295 19.08 21.30 4.83
N LEU A 296 19.15 20.41 5.83
CA LEU A 296 20.25 20.44 6.79
C LEU A 296 21.58 20.18 6.08
N ARG A 297 21.60 19.28 5.10
CA ARG A 297 22.77 19.06 4.23
C ARG A 297 23.14 20.32 3.45
N GLU A 298 22.17 21.13 3.00
CA GLU A 298 22.44 22.43 2.38
C GLU A 298 23.10 23.42 3.34
N LYS A 299 22.62 23.47 4.59
CA LYS A 299 23.13 24.42 5.60
C LYS A 299 24.57 24.10 6.01
N TYR A 300 24.90 22.81 6.19
CA TYR A 300 26.25 22.37 6.53
C TYR A 300 27.26 22.60 5.40
N LYS A 301 26.86 22.40 4.13
CA LYS A 301 27.74 22.65 2.96
C LYS A 301 28.09 24.13 2.77
N LYS A 302 27.18 25.06 3.11
CA LYS A 302 27.47 26.52 3.07
C LYS A 302 28.48 26.95 4.12
N THR A 303 28.39 26.41 5.35
CA THR A 303 29.34 26.73 6.44
C THR A 303 30.71 26.06 6.31
N SER A 304 30.88 25.07 5.44
CA SER A 304 32.18 24.41 5.18
C SER A 304 32.97 25.03 4.02
N HIS A 305 32.40 26.03 3.34
CA HIS A 305 33.04 26.79 2.25
C HIS A 305 33.31 28.26 2.61
N GLU A 306 33.07 28.64 3.88
CA GLU A 306 33.52 29.88 4.51
C GLU A 306 34.71 29.58 5.44
#